data_AF-A0A0Q4GKV4-F1
#
_entry.id   AF-A0A0Q4GKV4-F1
#
_cell.length_a   1.000
_cell.length_b   1.000
_cell.length_c   1.000
_cell.angle_alpha   90.00
_cell.angle_beta   90.00
_cell.angle_gamma   90.00
#
_symmetry.space_group_name_H-M   'P 1'
#
loop_
_entity.id
_entity.type
_entity.pdbx_description
1 polymer ?
#
loop_
_entity_poly.entity_id
_entity_poly.type
_entity_poly.pdbx_seq_one_letter_code
_entity_poly.pdbx_strand_id
1 'polypeptide(L)'
;MTIALAILLSAFAMTVIVGVRYLIVSGAFAAATRVRHPGLYRGLDAQMRREIVWSIASAAIYGVPAGVVAWGWQNRGWTQIYTDIHAMPLWYLPVSVLLFLAAHDSWFYWTHRWMHRPKPFKLAHALHHASRPPTAWAAMAFHPIEAITGAVIIPLLVFLIPIHVGGLGLVLTIMTVMGVTNHMGWEVFPRFIWRGALGEWLITASHHQRHHEQYRCNYGLYFRFWDRLCGTDRGLGDFSKSHDKAARAHAAARGGGSDMGHPGGGGAGHAA
;
A
#
# COMPACT_ATOMS: atom_id res chain seq x y z
N MET A 1 23.38 29.33 -4.34
CA MET A 1 23.05 27.90 -4.55
C MET A 1 22.82 27.67 -6.03
N THR A 2 23.45 26.67 -6.65
CA THR A 2 23.23 26.39 -8.09
C THR A 2 21.84 25.80 -8.32
N ILE A 3 21.29 25.97 -9.53
CA ILE A 3 19.99 25.38 -9.91
C ILE A 3 20.01 23.85 -9.72
N ALA A 4 21.10 23.20 -10.13
CA ALA A 4 21.27 21.76 -9.96
C ALA A 4 21.20 21.36 -8.47
N LEU A 5 21.90 22.08 -7.59
CA LEU A 5 21.84 21.81 -6.15
C LEU A 5 20.43 22.04 -5.57
N ALA A 6 19.72 23.07 -6.03
CA ALA A 6 18.34 23.33 -5.60
C ALA A 6 17.37 22.19 -5.98
N ILE A 7 17.49 21.66 -7.21
CA ILE A 7 16.69 20.53 -7.68
C ILE A 7 17.03 19.27 -6.87
N LEU A 8 18.32 19.01 -6.63
CA LEU A 8 18.75 17.85 -5.82
C LEU A 8 18.23 17.92 -4.39
N LEU A 9 18.27 19.09 -3.76
CA LEU A 9 17.71 19.29 -2.43
C LEU A 9 16.19 19.11 -2.41
N SER A 10 15.49 19.57 -3.45
CA SER A 10 14.05 19.33 -3.58
C SER A 10 13.71 17.85 -3.76
N ALA A 11 14.44 17.13 -4.61
CA ALA A 11 14.33 15.68 -4.80
C ALA A 11 14.59 14.91 -3.49
N PHE A 12 15.61 15.31 -2.74
CA PHE A 12 15.91 14.73 -1.44
C PHE A 12 14.80 15.02 -0.42
N ALA A 13 14.35 16.27 -0.31
CA ALA A 13 13.26 16.65 0.59
C ALA A 13 11.97 15.89 0.28
N MET A 14 11.59 15.77 -1.00
CA MET A 14 10.40 15.01 -1.40
C MET A 14 10.54 13.52 -1.13
N THR A 15 11.73 12.95 -1.29
CA THR A 15 12.02 11.56 -0.89
C THR A 15 11.78 11.35 0.61
N VAL A 16 12.29 12.26 1.45
CA VAL A 16 12.06 12.22 2.89
C VAL A 16 10.57 12.36 3.21
N ILE A 17 9.87 13.31 2.60
CA ILE A 17 8.44 13.53 2.83
C ILE A 17 7.62 12.28 2.47
N VAL A 18 7.86 11.68 1.31
CA VAL A 18 7.16 10.47 0.87
C VAL A 18 7.44 9.30 1.82
N GLY A 19 8.72 9.09 2.18
CA GLY A 19 9.13 8.03 3.10
C GLY A 19 8.52 8.20 4.49
N VAL A 20 8.63 9.38 5.08
CA VAL A 20 8.09 9.69 6.42
C VAL A 20 6.57 9.56 6.44
N ARG A 21 5.86 10.14 5.44
CA ARG A 21 4.41 10.01 5.33
C ARG A 21 3.99 8.54 5.30
N TYR A 22 4.67 7.75 4.48
CA TYR A 22 4.39 6.32 4.39
C TYR A 22 4.62 5.60 5.73
N LEU A 23 5.77 5.83 6.38
CA LEU A 23 6.11 5.20 7.65
C LEU A 23 5.10 5.54 8.75
N ILE A 24 4.64 6.79 8.81
CA ILE A 24 3.62 7.24 9.75
C ILE A 24 2.29 6.51 9.48
N VAL A 25 1.79 6.55 8.24
CA VAL A 25 0.48 5.96 7.90
C VAL A 25 0.51 4.44 8.06
N SER A 26 1.52 3.77 7.49
CA SER A 26 1.69 2.32 7.61
C SER A 26 1.93 1.89 9.06
N GLY A 27 2.71 2.65 9.82
CA GLY A 27 2.93 2.42 11.25
C GLY A 27 1.64 2.54 12.07
N ALA A 28 0.82 3.56 11.79
CA ALA A 28 -0.47 3.74 12.44
C ALA A 28 -1.43 2.57 12.14
N PHE A 29 -1.55 2.14 10.88
CA PHE A 29 -2.39 0.99 10.53
C PHE A 29 -1.84 -0.34 11.03
N ALA A 30 -0.51 -0.50 11.10
CA ALA A 30 0.11 -1.66 11.73
C ALA A 30 -0.18 -1.70 13.24
N ALA A 31 -0.13 -0.56 13.93
CA ALA A 31 -0.50 -0.45 15.33
C ALA A 31 -2.00 -0.75 15.55
N ALA A 32 -2.87 -0.17 14.72
CA ALA A 32 -4.30 -0.46 14.73
C ALA A 32 -4.58 -1.96 14.51
N THR A 33 -3.83 -2.60 13.60
CA THR A 33 -3.94 -4.04 13.34
C THR A 33 -3.54 -4.85 14.58
N ARG A 34 -2.46 -4.48 15.28
CA ARG A 34 -2.05 -5.16 16.52
C ARG A 34 -3.09 -5.06 17.63
N VAL A 35 -3.83 -3.95 17.70
CA VAL A 35 -4.91 -3.73 18.67
C VAL A 35 -6.17 -4.51 18.29
N ARG A 36 -6.61 -4.44 17.03
CA ARG A 36 -7.87 -5.04 16.55
C ARG A 36 -7.78 -6.55 16.31
N HIS A 37 -6.61 -7.03 15.88
CA HIS A 37 -6.35 -8.44 15.59
C HIS A 37 -5.04 -8.88 16.27
N PRO A 38 -5.05 -9.07 17.60
CA PRO A 38 -3.87 -9.46 18.35
C PRO A 38 -3.23 -10.75 17.79
N GLY A 39 -1.95 -10.67 17.46
CA GLY A 39 -1.19 -11.80 16.94
C GLY A 39 -1.23 -12.00 15.42
N LEU A 40 -1.99 -11.21 14.66
CA LEU A 40 -2.07 -11.35 13.20
C LEU A 40 -0.70 -11.23 12.51
N TYR A 41 0.18 -10.37 13.02
CA TYR A 41 1.54 -10.18 12.48
C TYR A 41 2.63 -10.98 13.23
N ARG A 42 2.26 -11.87 14.14
CA ARG A 42 3.24 -12.64 14.92
C ARG A 42 4.05 -13.56 14.00
N GLY A 43 5.37 -13.55 14.16
CA GLY A 43 6.28 -14.36 13.34
C GLY A 43 6.54 -13.79 11.94
N LEU A 44 6.02 -12.61 11.61
CA LEU A 44 6.26 -11.93 10.33
C LEU A 44 7.38 -10.88 10.41
N ASP A 45 8.15 -10.80 11.50
CA ASP A 45 9.13 -9.73 11.72
C ASP A 45 10.18 -9.63 10.60
N ALA A 46 10.68 -10.77 10.11
CA ALA A 46 11.61 -10.80 8.99
C ALA A 46 10.97 -10.34 7.66
N GLN A 47 9.70 -10.68 7.45
CA GLN A 47 8.94 -10.21 6.28
C GLN A 47 8.67 -8.70 6.39
N MET A 48 8.18 -8.22 7.53
CA MET A 48 7.91 -6.80 7.77
C MET A 48 9.16 -5.94 7.60
N ARG A 49 10.32 -6.41 8.09
CA ARG A 49 11.60 -5.71 7.85
C ARG A 49 11.91 -5.60 6.35
N ARG A 50 11.74 -6.68 5.59
CA ARG A 50 11.94 -6.68 4.13
C ARG A 50 10.96 -5.71 3.45
N GLU A 51 9.70 -5.75 3.84
CA GLU A 51 8.63 -4.86 3.35
C GLU A 51 8.97 -3.39 3.59
N ILE A 52 9.41 -3.04 4.80
CA ILE A 52 9.85 -1.68 5.16
C ILE A 52 11.03 -1.24 4.31
N VAL A 53 12.06 -2.08 4.14
CA VAL A 53 13.26 -1.75 3.34
C VAL A 53 12.88 -1.46 1.88
N TRP A 54 12.08 -2.34 1.26
CA TRP A 54 11.61 -2.11 -0.12
C TRP A 54 10.68 -0.91 -0.25
N SER A 55 9.91 -0.61 0.79
CA SER A 55 9.06 0.59 0.83
C SER A 55 9.88 1.87 0.91
N ILE A 56 10.95 1.90 1.70
CA ILE A 56 11.85 3.06 1.77
C ILE A 56 12.60 3.23 0.45
N ALA A 57 13.07 2.14 -0.16
CA ALA A 57 13.68 2.19 -1.49
C ALA A 57 12.72 2.72 -2.55
N SER A 58 11.46 2.25 -2.54
CA SER A 58 10.41 2.76 -3.42
C SER A 58 10.14 4.24 -3.17
N ALA A 59 10.08 4.68 -1.90
CA ALA A 59 9.87 6.09 -1.56
C ALA A 59 10.90 7.04 -2.20
N ALA A 60 12.15 6.60 -2.36
CA ALA A 60 13.16 7.34 -3.11
C ALA A 60 12.84 7.43 -4.61
N ILE A 61 12.38 6.34 -5.23
CA ILE A 61 11.95 6.30 -6.63
C ILE A 61 10.75 7.24 -6.86
N TYR A 62 9.81 7.31 -5.91
CA TYR A 62 8.68 8.26 -5.96
C TYR A 62 9.12 9.71 -5.70
N GLY A 63 10.05 9.91 -4.75
CA GLY A 63 10.45 11.23 -4.26
C GLY A 63 11.25 12.05 -5.26
N VAL A 64 12.13 11.42 -6.05
CA VAL A 64 12.97 12.11 -7.04
C VAL A 64 12.15 12.85 -8.10
N PRO A 65 11.26 12.22 -8.90
CA PRO A 65 10.46 12.94 -9.88
C PRO A 65 9.52 13.95 -9.21
N ALA A 66 8.98 13.62 -8.04
CA ALA A 66 8.14 14.54 -7.29
C ALA A 66 8.88 15.83 -6.88
N GLY A 67 10.15 15.73 -6.46
CA GLY A 67 10.95 16.91 -6.09
C GLY A 67 11.41 17.73 -7.29
N VAL A 68 11.77 17.09 -8.41
CA VAL A 68 12.06 17.82 -9.66
C VAL A 68 10.84 18.64 -10.09
N VAL A 69 9.65 18.02 -10.06
CA VAL A 69 8.40 18.68 -10.44
C VAL A 69 7.99 19.75 -9.42
N ALA A 70 8.16 19.50 -8.12
CA ALA A 70 7.87 20.48 -7.07
C ALA A 70 8.76 21.72 -7.18
N TRP A 71 10.06 21.54 -7.43
CA TRP A 71 10.98 22.65 -7.69
C TRP A 71 10.54 23.44 -8.93
N GLY A 72 10.21 22.74 -10.02
CA GLY A 72 9.73 23.35 -11.25
C GLY A 72 8.45 24.15 -11.10
N TRP A 73 7.49 23.61 -10.34
CA TRP A 73 6.26 24.31 -10.00
C TRP A 73 6.55 25.63 -9.25
N GLN A 74 7.34 25.58 -8.18
CA GLN A 74 7.59 26.74 -7.32
C GLN A 74 8.45 27.83 -7.99
N ASN A 75 9.35 27.44 -8.89
CA ASN A 75 10.37 28.36 -9.41
C ASN A 75 10.16 28.73 -10.88
N ARG A 76 9.42 27.93 -11.65
CA ARG A 76 9.32 28.05 -13.11
C ARG A 76 7.90 27.97 -13.66
N GLY A 77 6.89 27.72 -12.82
CA GLY A 77 5.50 27.59 -13.27
C GLY A 77 5.27 26.41 -14.22
N TRP A 78 6.03 25.32 -14.06
CA TRP A 78 5.97 24.16 -14.97
C TRP A 78 4.64 23.42 -14.98
N THR A 79 3.89 23.47 -13.87
CA THR A 79 2.71 22.63 -13.65
C THR A 79 1.45 23.47 -13.59
N GLN A 80 0.31 22.80 -13.63
CA GLN A 80 -1.02 23.36 -13.44
C GLN A 80 -1.45 23.39 -11.95
N ILE A 81 -0.50 23.26 -11.01
CA ILE A 81 -0.80 23.34 -9.58
C ILE A 81 -1.02 24.80 -9.21
N TYR A 82 -2.18 25.09 -8.62
CA TYR A 82 -2.53 26.43 -8.14
C TYR A 82 -2.74 26.44 -6.62
N THR A 83 -2.50 27.61 -6.00
CA THR A 83 -2.60 27.81 -4.54
C THR A 83 -3.78 28.69 -4.12
N ASP A 84 -4.24 29.58 -5.01
CA ASP A 84 -5.43 30.38 -4.77
C ASP A 84 -6.69 29.55 -5.07
N ILE A 85 -7.53 29.33 -4.07
CA ILE A 85 -8.76 28.55 -4.19
C ILE A 85 -9.76 29.17 -5.19
N HIS A 86 -9.64 30.47 -5.46
CA HIS A 86 -10.47 31.21 -6.41
C HIS A 86 -9.89 31.25 -7.84
N ALA A 87 -8.70 30.68 -8.08
CA ALA A 87 -8.11 30.58 -9.42
C ALA A 87 -8.94 29.72 -10.39
N MET A 88 -9.81 28.86 -9.85
CA MET A 88 -10.80 28.07 -10.60
C MET A 88 -12.16 28.14 -9.87
N PRO A 89 -13.28 27.87 -10.57
CA PRO A 89 -14.58 27.76 -9.90
C PRO A 89 -14.56 26.70 -8.78
N LEU A 90 -15.15 26.98 -7.62
CA LEU A 90 -15.08 26.10 -6.45
C LEU A 90 -15.62 24.67 -6.70
N TRP A 91 -16.58 24.51 -7.61
CA TRP A 91 -17.09 23.19 -8.01
C TRP A 91 -16.01 22.32 -8.67
N TYR A 92 -14.98 22.93 -9.24
CA TYR A 92 -13.89 22.22 -9.90
C TYR A 92 -12.92 21.56 -8.89
N LEU A 93 -12.92 21.98 -7.62
CA LEU A 93 -12.10 21.36 -6.57
C LEU A 93 -12.37 19.85 -6.43
N PRO A 94 -13.60 19.38 -6.14
CA PRO A 94 -13.87 17.94 -6.08
C PRO A 94 -13.71 17.27 -7.46
N VAL A 95 -14.02 17.95 -8.55
CA VAL A 95 -13.88 17.38 -9.91
C VAL A 95 -12.42 17.07 -10.22
N SER A 96 -11.50 18.00 -9.96
CA SER A 96 -10.06 17.80 -10.20
C SER A 96 -9.50 16.62 -9.38
N VAL A 97 -9.93 16.46 -8.12
CA VAL A 97 -9.58 15.29 -7.29
C VAL A 97 -10.09 14.00 -7.92
N LEU A 98 -11.36 13.95 -8.34
CA LEU A 98 -11.93 12.76 -9.00
C LEU A 98 -11.25 12.44 -10.33
N LEU A 99 -10.90 13.45 -11.13
CA LEU A 99 -10.14 13.26 -12.37
C LEU A 99 -8.76 12.66 -12.09
N PHE A 100 -8.06 13.13 -11.07
CA PHE A 100 -6.78 12.56 -10.64
C PHE A 100 -6.92 11.10 -10.19
N LEU A 101 -7.92 10.80 -9.35
CA LEU A 101 -8.17 9.44 -8.87
C LEU A 101 -8.55 8.50 -10.03
N ALA A 102 -9.41 8.94 -10.95
CA ALA A 102 -9.81 8.15 -12.12
C ALA A 102 -8.64 7.91 -13.07
N ALA A 103 -7.83 8.93 -13.36
CA ALA A 103 -6.65 8.79 -14.22
C ALA A 103 -5.58 7.89 -13.58
N HIS A 104 -5.33 8.05 -12.28
CA HIS A 104 -4.41 7.21 -11.54
C HIS A 104 -4.89 5.76 -11.45
N ASP A 105 -6.16 5.51 -11.14
CA ASP A 105 -6.75 4.17 -11.10
C ASP A 105 -6.67 3.50 -12.49
N SER A 106 -6.90 4.24 -13.56
CA SER A 106 -6.77 3.75 -14.94
C SER A 106 -5.33 3.33 -15.24
N TRP A 107 -4.35 4.18 -14.94
CA TRP A 107 -2.94 3.84 -15.12
C TRP A 107 -2.54 2.62 -14.28
N PHE A 108 -2.95 2.59 -13.02
CA PHE A 108 -2.67 1.47 -12.12
C PHE A 108 -3.27 0.18 -12.64
N TYR A 109 -4.55 0.16 -13.01
CA TYR A 109 -5.22 -1.04 -13.52
C TYR A 109 -4.46 -1.68 -14.69
N TRP A 110 -4.10 -0.87 -15.69
CA TRP A 110 -3.43 -1.39 -16.89
C TRP A 110 -1.99 -1.83 -16.62
N THR A 111 -1.23 -1.06 -15.84
CA THR A 111 0.15 -1.44 -15.50
C THR A 111 0.17 -2.67 -14.59
N HIS A 112 -0.72 -2.74 -13.60
CA HIS A 112 -0.88 -3.87 -12.71
C HIS A 112 -1.29 -5.14 -13.48
N ARG A 113 -2.32 -5.05 -14.33
CA ARG A 113 -2.73 -6.18 -15.19
C ARG A 113 -1.62 -6.64 -16.13
N TRP A 114 -0.84 -5.73 -16.69
CA TRP A 114 0.34 -6.07 -17.50
C TRP A 114 1.42 -6.78 -16.65
N MET A 115 1.68 -6.29 -15.44
CA MET A 115 2.61 -6.89 -14.49
C MET A 115 2.21 -8.30 -14.05
N HIS A 116 0.95 -8.71 -14.21
CA HIS A 116 0.50 -10.09 -13.97
C HIS A 116 0.67 -11.05 -15.16
N ARG A 117 1.28 -10.60 -16.27
CA ARG A 117 1.73 -11.51 -17.33
C ARG A 117 2.98 -12.29 -16.89
N PRO A 118 3.23 -13.53 -17.36
CA PRO A 118 4.26 -14.41 -16.79
C PRO A 118 5.68 -13.82 -16.71
N LYS A 119 6.11 -13.06 -17.72
CA LYS A 119 7.45 -12.43 -17.74
C LYS A 119 7.50 -11.16 -16.87
N PRO A 120 6.62 -10.14 -17.08
CA PRO A 120 6.55 -8.97 -16.18
C PRO A 120 6.37 -9.34 -14.71
N PHE A 121 5.59 -10.38 -14.39
CA PHE A 121 5.34 -10.79 -13.02
C PHE A 121 6.63 -11.17 -12.31
N LYS A 122 7.43 -12.05 -12.92
CA LYS A 122 8.72 -12.47 -12.35
C LYS A 122 9.70 -11.31 -12.21
N LEU A 123 9.65 -10.34 -13.13
CA LEU A 123 10.59 -9.24 -13.19
C LEU A 123 10.24 -8.07 -12.25
N ALA A 124 8.95 -7.79 -12.05
CA ALA A 124 8.50 -6.57 -11.38
C ALA A 124 7.63 -6.82 -10.15
N HIS A 125 6.73 -7.81 -10.19
CA HIS A 125 5.61 -7.86 -9.24
C HIS A 125 5.62 -9.08 -8.30
N ALA A 126 6.46 -10.07 -8.58
CA ALA A 126 6.64 -11.24 -7.73
C ALA A 126 7.15 -10.86 -6.32
N LEU A 127 7.94 -9.79 -6.22
CA LEU A 127 8.44 -9.28 -4.93
C LEU A 127 7.29 -8.80 -4.05
N HIS A 128 6.36 -8.04 -4.60
CA HIS A 128 5.17 -7.56 -3.91
C HIS A 128 4.30 -8.74 -3.44
N HIS A 129 4.07 -9.73 -4.31
CA HIS A 129 3.32 -10.95 -3.98
C HIS A 129 4.06 -11.95 -3.09
N ALA A 130 5.33 -11.71 -2.76
CA ALA A 130 6.08 -12.55 -1.83
C ALA A 130 5.68 -12.31 -0.36
N SER A 131 4.94 -11.24 -0.07
CA SER A 131 4.37 -10.95 1.24
C SER A 131 3.12 -11.79 1.50
N ARG A 132 3.24 -12.87 2.30
CA ARG A 132 2.19 -13.90 2.46
C ARG A 132 1.98 -14.35 3.91
N PRO A 133 0.96 -13.81 4.61
CA PRO A 133 0.01 -12.80 4.14
C PRO A 133 0.66 -11.41 4.00
N PRO A 134 0.09 -10.49 3.20
CA PRO A 134 0.54 -9.11 3.20
C PRO A 134 0.32 -8.46 4.56
N THR A 135 1.15 -7.47 4.88
CA THR A 135 0.98 -6.61 6.05
C THR A 135 0.78 -5.16 5.61
N ALA A 136 0.42 -4.27 6.53
CA ALA A 136 0.33 -2.83 6.27
C ALA A 136 1.61 -2.25 5.62
N TRP A 137 2.77 -2.88 5.85
CA TRP A 137 4.05 -2.49 5.28
C TRP A 137 4.30 -2.97 3.85
N ALA A 138 3.45 -3.85 3.30
CA ALA A 138 3.60 -4.38 1.95
C ALA A 138 3.18 -3.38 0.86
N ALA A 139 2.47 -2.31 1.23
CA ALA A 139 1.81 -1.39 0.30
C ALA A 139 2.76 -0.63 -0.64
N MET A 140 4.03 -0.45 -0.28
CA MET A 140 5.08 0.05 -1.19
C MET A 140 6.27 -0.91 -1.30
N ALA A 141 6.13 -2.16 -0.87
CA ALA A 141 7.19 -3.15 -0.97
C ALA A 141 7.30 -3.67 -2.41
N PHE A 142 7.80 -2.82 -3.30
CA PHE A 142 7.85 -3.04 -4.74
C PHE A 142 9.27 -3.29 -5.23
N HIS A 143 9.37 -4.03 -6.33
CA HIS A 143 10.59 -4.00 -7.14
C HIS A 143 10.73 -2.61 -7.80
N PRO A 144 11.95 -2.13 -8.09
CA PRO A 144 12.14 -0.81 -8.71
C PRO A 144 11.35 -0.59 -10.00
N ILE A 145 11.21 -1.63 -10.84
CA ILE A 145 10.42 -1.54 -12.08
C ILE A 145 8.96 -1.24 -11.78
N GLU A 146 8.36 -1.92 -10.80
CA GLU A 146 6.99 -1.64 -10.36
C GLU A 146 6.88 -0.23 -9.75
N ALA A 147 7.82 0.14 -8.87
CA ALA A 147 7.85 1.47 -8.27
C ALA A 147 7.94 2.60 -9.32
N ILE A 148 8.73 2.42 -10.39
CA ILE A 148 8.83 3.39 -11.49
C ILE A 148 7.48 3.58 -12.18
N THR A 149 6.71 2.51 -12.41
CA THR A 149 5.38 2.66 -13.03
C THR A 149 4.47 3.54 -12.19
N GLY A 150 4.50 3.44 -10.86
CA GLY A 150 3.71 4.31 -9.99
C GLY A 150 4.30 5.71 -9.82
N ALA A 151 5.63 5.85 -9.85
CA ALA A 151 6.31 7.12 -9.58
C ALA A 151 6.06 8.19 -10.65
N VAL A 152 5.73 7.81 -11.88
CA VAL A 152 5.59 8.75 -13.00
C VAL A 152 4.21 9.40 -13.09
N ILE A 153 3.14 8.71 -12.69
CA ILE A 153 1.78 9.12 -13.06
C ILE A 153 1.34 10.43 -12.40
N ILE A 154 1.52 10.60 -11.08
CA ILE A 154 1.14 11.87 -10.41
C ILE A 154 1.99 13.05 -10.90
N PRO A 155 3.33 12.94 -11.01
CA PRO A 155 4.15 13.96 -11.65
C PRO A 155 3.68 14.33 -13.05
N LEU A 156 3.21 13.39 -13.88
CA LEU A 156 2.68 13.69 -15.21
C LEU A 156 1.33 14.41 -15.16
N LEU A 157 0.40 13.97 -14.30
CA LEU A 157 -0.93 14.54 -14.23
C LEU A 157 -0.94 16.02 -13.83
N VAL A 158 0.00 16.46 -12.98
CA VAL A 158 0.08 17.88 -12.59
C VAL A 158 0.50 18.82 -13.73
N PHE A 159 1.02 18.31 -14.85
CA PHE A 159 1.23 19.12 -16.06
C PHE A 159 -0.03 19.25 -16.92
N LEU A 160 -1.00 18.35 -16.75
CA LEU A 160 -2.14 18.19 -17.65
C LEU A 160 -3.46 18.69 -17.04
N ILE A 161 -3.63 18.49 -15.73
CA ILE A 161 -4.89 18.75 -15.04
C ILE A 161 -4.65 19.82 -13.98
N PRO A 162 -5.31 20.99 -14.09
CA PRO A 162 -5.27 21.98 -13.02
C PRO A 162 -5.77 21.40 -11.71
N ILE A 163 -5.00 21.57 -10.64
CA ILE A 163 -5.34 21.06 -9.31
C ILE A 163 -4.86 22.01 -8.22
N HIS A 164 -5.74 22.26 -7.24
CA HIS A 164 -5.38 23.03 -6.06
C HIS A 164 -4.36 22.24 -5.24
N VAL A 165 -3.36 22.91 -4.65
CA VAL A 165 -2.35 22.25 -3.80
C VAL A 165 -2.96 21.39 -2.69
N GLY A 166 -4.06 21.84 -2.08
CA GLY A 166 -4.81 21.07 -1.09
C GLY A 166 -5.54 19.85 -1.69
N GLY A 167 -6.05 19.96 -2.92
CA GLY A 167 -6.65 18.85 -3.64
C GLY A 167 -5.63 17.78 -4.01
N LEU A 168 -4.43 18.19 -4.43
CA LEU A 168 -3.31 17.28 -4.66
C LEU A 168 -2.88 16.58 -3.37
N GLY A 169 -2.83 17.31 -2.25
CA GLY A 169 -2.62 16.72 -0.91
C GLY A 169 -3.65 15.66 -0.55
N LEU A 170 -4.93 15.91 -0.85
CA LEU A 170 -6.01 14.94 -0.65
C LEU A 170 -5.84 13.69 -1.53
N VAL A 171 -5.51 13.85 -2.82
CA VAL A 171 -5.21 12.73 -3.72
C VAL A 171 -4.07 11.87 -3.15
N LEU A 172 -2.94 12.47 -2.76
CA LEU A 172 -1.80 11.77 -2.18
C LEU A 172 -2.14 11.05 -0.87
N THR A 173 -3.05 11.62 -0.09
CA THR A 173 -3.56 11.02 1.15
C THR A 173 -4.41 9.79 0.86
N ILE A 174 -5.38 9.91 -0.05
CA ILE A 174 -6.23 8.80 -0.48
C ILE A 174 -5.37 7.67 -1.06
N MET A 175 -4.40 8.00 -1.92
CA MET A 175 -3.44 7.05 -2.48
C MET A 175 -2.73 6.25 -1.38
N THR A 176 -2.18 6.94 -0.37
CA THR A 176 -1.40 6.31 0.70
C THR A 176 -2.29 5.46 1.59
N VAL A 177 -3.44 5.98 2.01
CA VAL A 177 -4.38 5.27 2.90
C VAL A 177 -4.90 4.02 2.22
N MET A 178 -5.46 4.14 1.01
CA MET A 178 -6.01 2.99 0.28
C MET A 178 -4.95 1.92 -0.01
N GLY A 179 -3.75 2.34 -0.42
CA GLY A 179 -2.63 1.42 -0.63
C GLY A 179 -2.31 0.61 0.63
N VAL A 180 -2.21 1.25 1.80
CA VAL A 180 -1.94 0.58 3.08
C VAL A 180 -3.11 -0.32 3.51
N THR A 181 -4.33 0.20 3.50
CA THR A 181 -5.50 -0.54 3.98
C THR A 181 -5.81 -1.76 3.12
N ASN A 182 -5.48 -1.74 1.83
CA ASN A 182 -5.66 -2.90 0.96
C ASN A 182 -4.77 -4.10 1.34
N HIS A 183 -3.70 -3.90 2.10
CA HIS A 183 -2.68 -4.93 2.42
C HIS A 183 -2.63 -5.33 3.90
N MET A 184 -3.45 -4.73 4.75
CA MET A 184 -3.30 -4.92 6.21
C MET A 184 -3.74 -6.30 6.73
N GLY A 185 -4.40 -7.11 5.91
CA GLY A 185 -4.80 -8.49 6.23
C GLY A 185 -6.14 -8.62 6.97
N TRP A 186 -6.96 -7.57 6.99
CA TRP A 186 -8.34 -7.55 7.47
C TRP A 186 -9.10 -6.39 6.79
N GLU A 187 -10.40 -6.26 7.00
CA GLU A 187 -11.22 -5.20 6.39
C GLU A 187 -11.49 -4.07 7.38
N VAL A 188 -11.00 -2.85 7.09
CA VAL A 188 -11.13 -1.68 7.98
C VAL A 188 -12.52 -1.05 7.86
N PHE A 189 -13.11 -1.16 6.67
CA PHE A 189 -14.38 -0.50 6.41
C PHE A 189 -15.52 -1.21 7.17
N PRO A 190 -16.49 -0.46 7.71
CA PRO A 190 -17.72 -1.04 8.24
C PRO A 190 -18.42 -1.94 7.22
N ARG A 191 -19.09 -3.01 7.69
CA ARG A 191 -19.76 -4.01 6.83
C ARG A 191 -20.70 -3.40 5.79
N PHE A 192 -21.43 -2.35 6.14
CA PHE A 192 -22.37 -1.69 5.23
C PHE A 192 -21.67 -0.95 4.07
N ILE A 193 -20.41 -0.55 4.22
CA ILE A 193 -19.63 0.07 3.15
C ILE A 193 -19.14 -1.00 2.19
N TRP A 194 -18.36 -1.97 2.67
CA TRP A 194 -17.68 -2.91 1.78
C TRP A 194 -18.54 -4.06 1.26
N ARG A 195 -19.68 -4.36 1.91
CA ARG A 195 -20.70 -5.30 1.38
C ARG A 195 -21.95 -4.62 0.82
N GLY A 196 -22.06 -3.30 0.98
CA GLY A 196 -23.19 -2.53 0.43
C GLY A 196 -22.89 -2.00 -0.98
N ALA A 197 -23.76 -1.13 -1.47
CA ALA A 197 -23.67 -0.56 -2.82
C ALA A 197 -22.33 0.16 -3.10
N LEU A 198 -21.72 0.78 -2.09
CA LEU A 198 -20.40 1.41 -2.23
C LEU A 198 -19.30 0.36 -2.49
N GLY A 199 -19.32 -0.75 -1.76
CA GLY A 199 -18.36 -1.85 -1.91
C GLY A 199 -18.45 -2.57 -3.26
N GLU A 200 -19.55 -2.42 -4.00
CA GLU A 200 -19.65 -2.90 -5.38
C GLU A 200 -18.77 -2.12 -6.36
N TRP A 201 -18.42 -0.88 -6.01
CA TRP A 201 -17.66 0.04 -6.85
C TRP A 201 -16.32 0.45 -6.25
N LEU A 202 -16.13 0.33 -4.94
CA LEU A 202 -14.87 0.61 -4.26
C LEU A 202 -14.03 -0.65 -4.08
N ILE A 203 -12.72 -0.50 -4.24
CA ILE A 203 -11.76 -1.52 -3.90
C ILE A 203 -11.50 -1.45 -2.40
N THR A 204 -11.54 -2.61 -1.77
CA THR A 204 -11.35 -2.76 -0.33
C THR A 204 -10.30 -3.83 -0.05
N ALA A 205 -9.90 -3.96 1.22
CA ALA A 205 -8.94 -4.98 1.61
C ALA A 205 -9.41 -6.39 1.21
N SER A 206 -10.70 -6.69 1.39
CA SER A 206 -11.25 -7.97 0.93
C SER A 206 -11.21 -8.13 -0.59
N HIS A 207 -11.51 -7.10 -1.38
CA HIS A 207 -11.42 -7.18 -2.85
C HIS A 207 -9.98 -7.43 -3.32
N HIS A 208 -9.00 -6.72 -2.72
CA HIS A 208 -7.58 -6.91 -3.01
C HIS A 208 -7.03 -8.22 -2.45
N GLN A 209 -7.59 -8.75 -1.36
CA GLN A 209 -7.21 -10.08 -0.86
C GLN A 209 -7.50 -11.18 -1.89
N ARG A 210 -8.64 -11.11 -2.61
CA ARG A 210 -8.95 -12.04 -3.71
C ARG A 210 -7.89 -11.98 -4.81
N HIS A 211 -7.36 -10.79 -5.08
CA HIS A 211 -6.25 -10.60 -6.01
C HIS A 211 -5.00 -11.39 -5.58
N HIS A 212 -4.57 -11.25 -4.32
CA HIS A 212 -3.42 -12.00 -3.78
C HIS A 212 -3.64 -13.51 -3.67
N GLU A 213 -4.88 -13.99 -3.73
CA GLU A 213 -5.21 -15.42 -3.78
C GLU A 213 -5.13 -16.00 -5.19
N GLN A 214 -5.62 -15.26 -6.20
CA GLN A 214 -5.85 -15.80 -7.55
C GLN A 214 -4.96 -15.22 -8.63
N TYR A 215 -4.32 -14.06 -8.41
CA TYR A 215 -3.34 -13.37 -9.26
C TYR A 215 -3.89 -12.91 -10.63
N ARG A 216 -5.02 -13.45 -11.09
CA ARG A 216 -5.58 -13.27 -12.44
C ARG A 216 -6.89 -12.47 -12.47
N CYS A 217 -7.12 -11.63 -11.46
CA CYS A 217 -8.35 -10.86 -11.26
C CYS A 217 -8.09 -9.62 -10.39
N ASN A 218 -9.07 -8.73 -10.26
CA ASN A 218 -9.09 -7.64 -9.29
C ASN A 218 -7.83 -6.76 -9.34
N TYR A 219 -7.61 -6.05 -10.44
CA TYR A 219 -6.39 -5.29 -10.69
C TYR A 219 -6.47 -3.81 -10.32
N GLY A 220 -7.66 -3.24 -10.03
CA GLY A 220 -7.79 -1.81 -9.76
C GLY A 220 -7.14 -1.36 -8.45
N LEU A 221 -7.17 -0.06 -8.16
CA LEU A 221 -6.62 0.54 -6.94
C LEU A 221 -7.68 1.13 -6.00
N TYR A 222 -8.56 1.98 -6.54
CA TYR A 222 -9.64 2.65 -5.80
C TYR A 222 -11.00 2.15 -6.22
N PHE A 223 -11.16 1.92 -7.53
CA PHE A 223 -12.46 1.65 -8.13
C PHE A 223 -12.46 0.28 -8.80
N ARG A 224 -13.55 -0.45 -8.65
CA ARG A 224 -13.81 -1.71 -9.35
C ARG A 224 -14.22 -1.50 -10.81
N PHE A 225 -14.29 -0.25 -11.27
CA PHE A 225 -14.78 0.14 -12.60
C PHE A 225 -14.09 -0.66 -13.71
N TRP A 226 -12.76 -0.64 -13.78
CA TRP A 226 -12.02 -1.34 -14.82
C TRP A 226 -12.13 -2.86 -14.70
N ASP A 227 -12.13 -3.38 -13.46
CA ASP A 227 -12.32 -4.81 -13.23
C ASP A 227 -13.67 -5.31 -13.73
N ARG A 228 -14.74 -4.53 -13.53
CA ARG A 228 -16.07 -4.85 -14.04
C ARG A 228 -16.11 -4.73 -15.57
N LEU A 229 -15.62 -3.62 -16.10
CA LEU A 229 -15.62 -3.35 -17.54
C LEU A 229 -14.85 -4.42 -18.33
N CYS A 230 -13.72 -4.87 -17.79
CA CYS A 230 -12.88 -5.87 -18.44
C CYS A 230 -13.18 -7.32 -18.03
N GLY A 231 -14.19 -7.56 -17.19
CA GLY A 231 -14.55 -8.90 -16.71
C GLY A 231 -13.48 -9.57 -15.82
N THR A 232 -12.66 -8.77 -15.13
CA THR A 232 -11.64 -9.25 -14.18
C THR A 232 -12.07 -9.15 -12.73
N ASP A 233 -13.27 -8.66 -12.43
CA ASP A 233 -13.84 -8.64 -11.09
C ASP A 233 -14.28 -10.04 -10.64
N ARG A 234 -13.65 -10.58 -9.59
CA ARG A 234 -13.97 -11.86 -8.94
C ARG A 234 -14.51 -11.70 -7.53
N GLY A 235 -14.96 -10.50 -7.19
CA GLY A 235 -15.54 -10.20 -5.89
C GLY A 235 -14.53 -10.20 -4.75
N LEU A 236 -14.99 -10.55 -3.56
CA LEU A 236 -14.29 -10.35 -2.30
C LEU A 236 -13.57 -11.64 -1.87
N GLY A 237 -12.34 -11.52 -1.39
CA GLY A 237 -11.52 -12.59 -0.82
C GLY A 237 -11.81 -12.80 0.66
N ASP A 238 -11.14 -13.78 1.25
CA ASP A 238 -11.30 -14.16 2.65
C ASP A 238 -9.95 -14.19 3.38
N PHE A 239 -9.95 -13.77 4.63
CA PHE A 239 -8.76 -13.74 5.47
C PHE A 239 -8.65 -14.96 6.40
N SER A 240 -9.63 -15.87 6.41
CA SER A 240 -9.61 -17.07 7.28
C SER A 240 -8.28 -17.84 7.22
N LYS A 241 -7.79 -18.15 6.01
CA LYS A 241 -6.53 -18.90 5.82
C LYS A 241 -5.32 -18.19 6.41
N SER A 242 -5.23 -16.86 6.25
CA SER A 242 -4.11 -16.10 6.79
C SER A 242 -4.21 -15.96 8.32
N HIS A 243 -5.42 -15.82 8.84
CA HIS A 243 -5.70 -15.74 10.28
C HIS A 243 -5.44 -17.08 10.96
N ASP A 244 -5.84 -18.20 10.37
CA ASP A 244 -5.56 -19.55 10.86
C ASP A 244 -4.07 -19.83 10.92
N LYS A 245 -3.31 -19.43 9.88
CA LYS A 245 -1.85 -19.53 9.85
C LYS A 245 -1.23 -18.73 11.01
N ALA A 246 -1.69 -17.50 11.24
CA ALA A 246 -1.22 -16.67 12.34
C ALA A 246 -1.57 -17.27 13.71
N ALA A 247 -2.77 -17.84 13.86
CA ALA A 247 -3.22 -18.50 15.08
C ALA A 247 -2.37 -19.74 15.41
N ARG A 248 -2.06 -20.58 14.41
CA ARG A 248 -1.18 -21.76 14.58
C ARG A 248 0.24 -21.34 14.98
N ALA A 249 0.80 -20.32 14.34
CA ALA A 249 2.10 -19.76 14.73
C ALA A 249 2.07 -19.23 16.18
N HIS A 250 0.96 -18.65 16.61
CA HIS A 250 0.79 -18.21 17.99
C HIS A 250 0.79 -19.38 18.99
N ALA A 251 0.05 -20.45 18.69
CA ALA A 251 -0.03 -21.63 19.55
C ALA A 251 1.34 -22.31 19.68
N ALA A 252 2.07 -22.48 18.57
CA ALA A 252 3.42 -23.06 18.57
C ALA A 252 4.41 -22.25 19.44
N ALA A 253 4.37 -20.92 19.37
CA ALA A 253 5.22 -20.05 20.19
C ALA A 253 4.90 -20.11 21.69
N ARG A 254 3.67 -20.52 22.09
CA ARG A 254 3.28 -20.69 23.49
C ARG A 254 3.56 -22.10 24.02
N GLY A 255 3.44 -23.13 23.18
CA GLY A 255 3.67 -24.53 23.56
C GLY A 255 5.15 -24.92 23.69
N GLY A 256 6.07 -24.21 23.02
CA GLY A 256 7.51 -24.47 23.11
C GLY A 256 8.21 -23.98 24.39
N GLY A 257 7.46 -23.43 25.36
CA GLY A 257 8.01 -22.89 26.61
C GLY A 257 7.84 -23.77 27.85
N SER A 258 7.22 -24.95 27.75
CA SER A 258 6.83 -25.77 28.91
C SER A 258 7.64 -27.06 29.09
N ASP A 259 8.74 -27.27 28.37
CA ASP A 259 9.51 -28.54 28.43
C ASP A 259 10.99 -28.33 28.79
N MET A 260 11.25 -27.55 29.85
CA MET A 260 12.55 -27.48 30.52
C MET A 260 12.43 -28.11 31.91
N GLY A 261 12.47 -29.45 31.90
CA GLY A 261 13.03 -30.37 32.90
C GLY A 261 12.98 -29.99 34.38
N HIS A 262 12.16 -30.72 35.14
CA HIS A 262 12.44 -31.03 36.54
C HIS A 262 12.87 -32.51 36.63
N PRO A 263 14.15 -32.84 36.92
CA PRO A 263 14.52 -34.22 37.18
C PRO A 263 14.12 -34.54 38.64
N GLY A 264 12.93 -35.12 38.81
CA GLY A 264 12.53 -35.71 40.09
C GLY A 264 13.36 -36.97 40.36
N GLY A 265 14.32 -36.87 41.29
CA GLY A 265 15.10 -37.98 41.78
C GLY A 265 14.23 -39.04 42.46
N GLY A 266 14.42 -40.30 42.03
CA GLY A 266 13.66 -41.45 42.47
C GLY A 266 13.91 -41.81 43.93
N GLY A 267 12.81 -42.11 44.64
CA GLY A 267 12.84 -42.78 45.93
C GLY A 267 13.15 -44.27 45.75
N ALA A 268 14.22 -44.73 46.41
CA ALA A 268 14.48 -46.14 46.63
C ALA A 268 13.68 -46.61 47.85
N GLY A 269 12.77 -47.56 47.62
CA GLY A 269 12.08 -48.31 48.67
C GLY A 269 11.86 -49.74 48.20
N HIS A 270 12.68 -50.66 48.70
CA HIS A 270 12.37 -52.10 48.74
C HIS A 270 12.92 -52.64 50.06
N ALA A 271 12.01 -53.20 50.85
CA ALA A 271 12.30 -53.97 52.04
C ALA A 271 11.81 -55.41 51.79
N ALA A 272 12.62 -56.36 52.28
CA ALA A 272 12.32 -57.74 52.66
C ALA A 272 11.65 -58.67 51.62
#